data_AF-A0A090YVR6-F1
#
_entry.id   AF-A0A090YVR6-F1
#
_cell.length_a   1.000
_cell.length_b   1.000
_cell.length_c   1.000
_cell.angle_alpha   90.00
_cell.angle_beta   90.00
_cell.angle_gamma   90.00
#
_symmetry.space_group_name_H-M   'P 1'
#
loop_
_entity.id
_entity.type
_entity.pdbx_description
1 polymer ?
#
loop_
_entity_poly.entity_id
_entity_poly.type
_entity_poly.pdbx_seq_one_letter_code
_entity_poly.pdbx_strand_id
1 'polypeptide(L)' 'MAIITASPSIAGGDKAHESLLLTLGMLDTIVVQNGSLLIPSVRTKFSDDAKVIDEDTKRALVSLVHSVVDEIKD' A
#
# COMPACT_ATOMS: atom_id res chain seq x y z
N MET A 1 6.08 10.31 0.65
CA MET A 1 4.78 9.79 1.17
C MET A 1 4.52 8.37 0.66
N ALA A 2 3.71 7.57 1.37
CA ALA A 2 3.30 6.24 0.92
C ALA A 2 1.78 6.07 0.91
N ILE A 3 1.28 5.22 0.01
CA ILE A 3 -0.14 4.96 -0.23
C ILE A 3 -0.38 3.46 -0.12
N ILE A 4 -1.37 3.08 0.68
CA ILE A 4 -1.81 1.69 0.81
C ILE A 4 -3.30 1.66 0.52
N THR A 5 -3.70 0.87 -0.46
CA THR A 5 -5.11 0.61 -0.75
C THR A 5 -5.39 -0.86 -0.54
N ALA A 6 -6.34 -1.18 0.32
CA ALA A 6 -6.75 -2.55 0.60
C ALA A 6 -8.25 -2.73 0.34
N SER A 7 -8.62 -3.81 -0.34
CA SER A 7 -10.02 -4.06 -0.71
C SER A 7 -10.37 -5.55 -0.59
N PRO A 8 -11.60 -5.89 -0.17
CA PRO A 8 -12.08 -7.27 -0.22
C PRO A 8 -12.34 -7.75 -1.66
N SER A 9 -12.38 -6.84 -2.65
CA SER A 9 -12.54 -7.19 -4.06
C SER A 9 -11.26 -7.77 -4.65
N ILE A 10 -11.41 -8.70 -5.60
CA ILE A 10 -10.31 -9.27 -6.40
C ILE A 10 -9.66 -8.19 -7.27
N ALA A 11 -10.46 -7.27 -7.82
CA ALA A 11 -9.97 -6.10 -8.57
C ALA A 11 -9.24 -5.08 -7.66
N GLY A 12 -9.25 -5.30 -6.35
CA GLY A 12 -8.29 -4.71 -5.44
C GLY A 12 -8.30 -3.19 -5.36
N GLY A 13 -9.43 -2.50 -5.34
CA GLY A 13 -9.46 -1.05 -5.04
C GLY A 13 -8.63 -0.16 -6.01
N ASP A 14 -8.28 -0.69 -7.17
CA ASP A 14 -7.55 -0.04 -8.27
C ASP A 14 -8.02 1.40 -8.54
N LYS A 15 -9.33 1.63 -8.62
CA LYS A 15 -9.90 2.96 -8.88
C LYS A 15 -9.66 3.94 -7.73
N ALA A 16 -9.75 3.48 -6.49
CA ALA A 16 -9.43 4.31 -5.34
C ALA A 16 -7.93 4.62 -5.28
N HIS A 17 -7.10 3.65 -5.63
CA HIS A 17 -5.66 3.80 -5.70
C HIS A 17 -5.22 4.82 -6.76
N GLU A 18 -5.75 4.71 -7.99
CA GLU A 18 -5.53 5.66 -9.08
C GLU A 18 -5.99 7.08 -8.69
N SER A 19 -7.17 7.21 -8.08
CA SER A 19 -7.69 8.52 -7.65
C SER A 19 -6.79 9.17 -6.60
N LEU A 20 -6.26 8.41 -5.65
CA LEU A 20 -5.37 8.93 -4.61
C LEU A 20 -4.03 9.38 -5.20
N LEU A 21 -3.44 8.57 -6.08
CA LEU A 21 -2.21 8.93 -6.79
C LEU A 21 -2.39 10.21 -7.60
N LEU A 22 -3.51 10.35 -8.31
CA LEU A 22 -3.83 11.55 -9.07
C LEU A 22 -3.93 12.78 -8.16
N THR A 23 -4.67 12.69 -7.05
CA THR A 23 -4.80 13.79 -6.10
C THR A 23 -3.45 14.18 -5.49
N LEU A 24 -2.61 13.21 -5.13
CA LEU A 24 -1.28 13.48 -4.58
C LEU A 24 -0.34 14.09 -5.61
N GLY A 25 -0.45 13.70 -6.88
CA GLY A 25 0.26 14.35 -7.98
C GLY A 25 -0.17 15.81 -8.18
N MET A 26 -1.46 16.12 -8.02
CA MET A 26 -1.93 17.51 -8.06
C MET A 26 -1.40 18.38 -6.91
N LEU A 27 -1.14 17.77 -5.74
CA LEU A 27 -0.60 18.44 -4.56
C LEU A 27 0.93 18.58 -4.58
N ASP A 28 1.57 18.22 -5.70
CA ASP A 28 3.03 18.20 -5.87
C ASP A 28 3.74 17.37 -4.78
N THR A 29 3.07 16.32 -4.32
CA THR A 29 3.57 15.44 -3.26
C THR A 29 4.44 14.34 -3.84
N ILE A 30 5.65 14.16 -3.30
CA ILE A 30 6.54 13.08 -3.69
C ILE A 30 6.07 11.78 -3.04
N VAL A 31 5.61 10.83 -3.87
CA VAL A 31 5.37 9.44 -3.46
C VAL A 31 6.71 8.71 -3.52
N VAL A 32 7.09 8.05 -2.43
CA VAL A 32 8.37 7.35 -2.33
C VAL A 32 8.44 6.25 -3.39
N GLN A 33 9.62 5.97 -3.93
CA GLN A 33 9.83 4.83 -4.80
C GLN A 33 9.44 3.54 -4.06
N ASN A 34 8.60 2.69 -4.67
CA ASN A 34 7.95 1.54 -4.00
C ASN A 34 7.03 1.89 -2.81
N GLY A 35 6.69 3.17 -2.64
CA GLY A 35 5.77 3.67 -1.62
C GLY A 35 4.29 3.47 -1.99
N SER A 36 3.96 2.71 -3.03
CA SER A 36 2.59 2.45 -3.46
C SER A 36 2.27 0.96 -3.38
N LEU A 37 1.28 0.60 -2.57
CA LEU A 37 0.90 -0.80 -2.36
C LEU A 37 -0.62 -1.01 -2.53
N LEU A 38 -0.95 -1.99 -3.36
CA LEU A 38 -2.31 -2.46 -3.59
C LEU A 38 -2.50 -3.85 -2.97
N ILE A 39 -3.49 -4.00 -2.09
CA ILE A 39 -3.80 -5.26 -1.39
C ILE A 39 -5.20 -5.74 -1.82
N PRO A 40 -5.31 -6.57 -2.87
CA PRO A 40 -6.56 -7.19 -3.28
C PRO A 40 -6.97 -8.30 -2.32
N SER A 41 -8.25 -8.67 -2.34
CA SER A 41 -8.81 -9.78 -1.57
C SER A 41 -8.42 -9.76 -0.09
N VAL A 42 -8.37 -8.58 0.54
CA VAL A 42 -7.78 -8.37 1.87
C VAL A 42 -8.31 -9.33 2.94
N ARG A 43 -9.57 -9.76 2.83
CA ARG A 43 -10.19 -10.73 3.75
C ARG A 43 -9.48 -12.09 3.80
N THR A 44 -8.78 -12.50 2.74
CA THR A 44 -8.06 -13.78 2.71
C THR A 44 -6.63 -13.67 3.22
N LYS A 45 -6.19 -12.45 3.56
CA LYS A 45 -4.79 -12.13 3.85
C LYS A 45 -4.52 -11.74 5.29
N PHE A 46 -5.60 -11.58 6.05
CA PHE A 46 -5.58 -11.27 7.47
C PHE A 46 -6.36 -12.33 8.23
N SER A 47 -5.91 -12.67 9.43
CA SER A 47 -6.64 -13.48 10.39
C SER A 47 -7.73 -12.68 11.10
N ASP A 48 -8.60 -13.39 11.82
CA ASP A 48 -9.68 -12.78 12.61
C ASP A 48 -9.17 -11.84 13.72
N ASP A 49 -7.93 -12.02 14.18
CA ASP A 49 -7.24 -11.12 15.11
C ASP A 49 -6.47 -9.98 14.42
N ALA A 50 -6.81 -9.70 13.15
CA ALA A 50 -6.25 -8.63 12.33
C ALA A 50 -4.73 -8.71 12.10
N LYS A 51 -4.14 -9.91 12.15
CA LYS A 51 -2.74 -10.13 11.78
C LYS A 51 -2.61 -10.51 10.31
N VAL A 52 -1.55 -10.04 9.66
CA VAL A 52 -1.23 -10.46 8.29
C VAL A 52 -0.79 -11.92 8.32
N ILE A 53 -1.51 -12.78 7.60
CA ILE A 53 -1.20 -14.21 7.44
C ILE A 53 -0.65 -14.54 6.04
N ASP A 54 -0.88 -13.65 5.07
CA ASP A 54 -0.32 -13.76 3.73
C ASP A 54 1.12 -13.23 3.70
N GLU A 55 2.08 -14.13 3.48
CA GLU A 55 3.50 -13.78 3.51
C GLU A 55 3.90 -12.82 2.38
N ASP A 56 3.22 -12.84 1.24
CA ASP A 56 3.47 -11.88 0.15
C ASP A 56 3.07 -10.46 0.59
N THR A 57 1.90 -10.30 1.19
CA THR A 57 1.43 -9.02 1.73
C THR A 57 2.33 -8.53 2.86
N LYS A 58 2.79 -9.42 3.73
CA LYS A 58 3.73 -9.09 4.80
C LYS A 58 5.05 -8.58 4.24
N ARG A 59 5.63 -9.28 3.25
CA ARG A 59 6.88 -8.85 2.58
C ARG A 59 6.69 -7.49 1.90
N ALA A 60 5.58 -7.28 1.21
CA ALA A 60 5.28 -6.01 0.54
C ALA A 60 5.13 -4.85 1.53
N LEU A 61 4.45 -5.07 2.66
CA LEU A 61 4.32 -4.07 3.73
C LEU A 61 5.67 -3.72 4.36
N VAL A 62 6.49 -4.73 4.67
CA VAL A 62 7.84 -4.51 5.21
C VAL A 62 8.72 -3.72 4.22
N SER A 63 8.67 -4.09 2.93
CA SER A 63 9.40 -3.37 1.89
C SER A 63 8.97 -1.91 1.79
N LEU A 64 7.66 -1.63 1.82
CA LEU A 64 7.14 -0.27 1.75
C LEU A 64 7.56 0.57 2.97
N VAL A 65 7.53 -0.01 4.18
CA VAL A 65 8.00 0.67 5.40
C VAL A 65 9.49 0.99 5.29
N HIS A 66 10.32 0.05 4.81
CA HIS A 66 11.73 0.32 4.61
C HIS A 66 11.96 1.45 3.60
N SER A 67 11.29 1.43 2.44
CA SER A 67 11.40 2.50 1.46
C SER A 67 11.06 3.88 2.05
N VAL A 68 10.00 3.97 2.86
CA VAL A 68 9.63 5.23 3.53
C VAL A 68 10.68 5.66 4.55
N VAL A 69 11.24 4.72 5.32
CA VAL A 69 12.26 5.02 6.32
C VAL A 69 13.56 5.49 5.67
N ASP A 70 13.95 4.87 4.55
CA ASP A 70 15.16 5.24 3.80
C ASP A 70 15.01 6.65 3.22
N GLU A 71 13.88 6.97 2.60
CA GLU A 71 13.58 8.32 2.08
C GLU A 71 13.61 9.41 3.16
N ILE A 72 13.22 9.11 4.40
CA ILE A 72 13.24 10.09 5.51
C ILE A 72 14.66 10.35 6.02
N LYS A 73 15.58 9.40 5.83
CA LYS A 73 16.96 9.48 6.32
C LYS A 73 17.89 10.21 5.35
N ASP A 74 17.53 10.25 4.06
CA ASP A 74 18.21 11.02 3.02
C ASP A 74 17.92 12.53 3.13
#